data_AF-F0XW00-F1
#
_entry.id   AF-F0XW00-F1
#
_cell.length_a   1.000
_cell.length_b   1.000
_cell.length_c   1.000
_cell.angle_alpha   90.00
_cell.angle_beta   90.00
_cell.angle_gamma   90.00
#
_symmetry.space_group_name_H-M   'P 1'
#
loop_
_entity.id
_entity.type
_entity.pdbx_description
1 polymer ?
#
loop_
_entity_poly.entity_id
_entity_poly.type
_entity_poly.pdbx_seq_one_letter_code
_entity_poly.pdbx_strand_id
1 'polypeptide(L)' 'DEHGEMKQEVYNLAAYAIEQYVTEMEVSKHIKAHFDQKYGPTWHCIVGSDFRAYVTHESKNFIFFYQGKTAICLYKCG' A
#
# COMPACT_ATOMS: atom_id res chain seq x y z
N ASP A 1 17.21 5.33 -5.99
CA ASP A 1 16.32 6.51 -5.85
C ASP A 1 15.31 6.18 -4.77
N GLU A 2 14.92 7.12 -3.92
CA GLU A 2 14.03 6.82 -2.77
C GLU A 2 12.70 6.19 -3.21
N HIS A 3 12.25 6.51 -4.42
CA HIS A 3 11.02 5.99 -4.99
C HIS A 3 11.12 4.52 -5.43
N GLY A 4 12.31 4.06 -5.86
CA GLY A 4 12.54 2.65 -6.20
C GLY A 4 12.59 1.77 -4.95
N GLU A 5 13.23 2.23 -3.89
CA GLU A 5 13.30 1.52 -2.61
C GLU A 5 11.92 1.40 -1.95
N MET A 6 11.15 2.50 -1.93
CA MET A 6 9.79 2.50 -1.38
C MET A 6 8.86 1.55 -2.14
N LYS A 7 8.98 1.50 -3.47
CA LYS A 7 8.23 0.55 -4.30
C LYS A 7 8.60 -0.89 -3.97
N GLN A 8 9.90 -1.21 -3.94
CA GLN A 8 10.34 -2.58 -3.63
C GLN A 8 9.88 -3.02 -2.23
N GLU A 9 9.90 -2.10 -1.26
CA GLU A 9 9.45 -2.36 0.09
C GLU A 9 7.96 -2.68 0.16
N VAL A 10 7.09 -1.89 -0.50
CA VAL A 10 5.65 -2.19 -0.49
C VAL A 10 5.34 -3.50 -1.23
N TYR A 11 6.08 -3.86 -2.28
CA TYR A 11 5.92 -5.16 -2.95
C TYR A 11 6.21 -6.32 -1.98
N ASN A 12 7.34 -6.26 -1.28
CA ASN A 12 7.75 -7.31 -0.34
C ASN A 12 6.77 -7.39 0.85
N LEU A 13 6.37 -6.23 1.38
CA LEU A 13 5.43 -6.15 2.49
C LEU A 13 4.05 -6.66 2.11
N ALA A 14 3.57 -6.35 0.91
CA ALA A 14 2.31 -6.85 0.39
C ALA A 14 2.33 -8.37 0.17
N ALA A 15 3.42 -8.91 -0.41
CA ALA A 15 3.57 -10.34 -0.60
C ALA A 15 3.51 -11.08 0.76
N TYR A 16 4.27 -10.60 1.75
CA TYR A 16 4.22 -11.15 3.10
C TYR A 16 2.83 -11.04 3.72
N ALA A 17 2.20 -9.85 3.67
CA ALA A 17 0.91 -9.62 4.30
C ALA A 17 -0.20 -10.48 3.69
N ILE A 18 -0.20 -10.69 2.36
CA ILE A 18 -1.18 -11.57 1.70
C ILE A 18 -1.02 -13.03 2.12
N GLU A 19 0.21 -13.48 2.41
CA GLU A 19 0.45 -14.84 2.91
C GLU A 19 0.07 -15.01 4.39
N GLN A 20 0.21 -13.97 5.20
CA GLN A 20 -0.04 -14.05 6.65
C GLN A 20 -1.49 -13.76 7.05
N TYR A 21 -2.20 -12.91 6.30
CA TYR A 21 -3.54 -12.45 6.68
C TYR A 21 -4.62 -13.01 5.76
N VAL A 22 -5.77 -13.32 6.34
CA VAL A 22 -6.90 -13.90 5.60
C VAL A 22 -7.75 -12.82 4.93
N THR A 23 -7.82 -11.62 5.53
CA THR A 23 -8.71 -10.55 5.05
C THR A 23 -7.95 -9.39 4.40
N GLU A 24 -8.50 -8.83 3.32
CA GLU A 24 -7.96 -7.64 2.64
C GLU A 24 -7.82 -6.44 3.60
N MET A 25 -8.71 -6.34 4.59
CA MET A 25 -8.65 -5.32 5.62
C MET A 25 -7.40 -5.45 6.50
N GLU A 26 -6.98 -6.66 6.86
CA GLU A 26 -5.77 -6.86 7.67
C GLU A 26 -4.51 -6.56 6.86
N VAL A 27 -4.48 -6.98 5.59
CA VAL A 27 -3.39 -6.66 4.65
C VAL A 27 -3.22 -5.14 4.53
N SER A 28 -4.31 -4.42 4.26
CA SER A 28 -4.27 -2.95 4.12
C SER A 28 -3.83 -2.25 5.40
N LYS A 29 -4.31 -2.68 6.57
CA LYS A 29 -3.89 -2.15 7.88
C LYS A 29 -2.40 -2.38 8.14
N HIS A 30 -1.89 -3.57 7.82
CA HIS A 30 -0.48 -3.90 8.00
C HIS A 30 0.42 -3.00 7.16
N ILE A 31 0.12 -2.87 5.86
CA ILE A 31 0.88 -2.03 4.93
C ILE A 31 0.83 -0.55 5.38
N LYS A 32 -0.37 -0.05 5.70
CA LYS A 32 -0.55 1.33 6.19
C LYS A 32 0.28 1.60 7.45
N ALA A 33 0.20 0.74 8.46
CA ALA A 33 0.89 0.93 9.73
C ALA A 33 2.41 0.99 9.58
N HIS A 34 2.97 0.11 8.74
CA HIS A 34 4.40 0.11 8.43
C HIS A 34 4.85 1.43 7.78
N PHE A 35 4.07 1.91 6.80
CA PHE A 35 4.38 3.15 6.09
C PHE A 35 4.18 4.41 6.93
N ASP A 36 3.15 4.46 7.78
CA ASP A 36 2.99 5.54 8.76
C ASP A 36 4.17 5.61 9.73
N GLN A 37 4.66 4.46 10.19
CA GLN A 37 5.78 4.39 11.12
C GLN A 37 7.10 4.83 10.46
N LYS A 38 7.34 4.42 9.22
CA LYS A 38 8.61 4.65 8.52
C LYS A 38 8.70 6.00 7.79
N TYR A 39 7.61 6.40 7.13
CA TYR A 39 7.57 7.58 6.25
C TYR A 39 6.69 8.72 6.80
N GLY A 40 6.21 8.55 8.03
CA GLY A 40 5.34 9.50 8.73
C GLY A 40 3.89 9.43 8.25
N PRO A 41 2.91 9.67 9.15
CA PRO A 41 1.50 9.71 8.79
C PRO A 41 1.17 10.89 7.84
N THR A 42 0.06 10.87 7.10
CA THR A 42 -1.01 9.85 7.09
C THR A 42 -1.05 9.09 5.77
N TRP A 43 -0.71 7.80 5.81
CA TRP A 43 -0.83 6.89 4.68
C TRP A 43 -2.21 6.24 4.62
N HIS A 44 -2.64 5.91 3.42
CA HIS A 44 -3.88 5.22 3.12
C HIS A 44 -3.58 4.03 2.22
N CYS A 45 -4.13 2.88 2.56
CA CYS A 45 -3.95 1.65 1.79
C CYS A 45 -5.32 1.05 1.45
N ILE A 46 -5.52 0.73 0.17
CA ILE A 46 -6.69 0.03 -0.36
C ILE A 46 -6.20 -1.27 -0.96
N VAL A 47 -6.84 -2.38 -0.58
CA VAL A 47 -6.55 -3.73 -1.06
C VAL A 47 -7.86 -4.34 -1.51
N GLY A 48 -7.89 -4.92 -2.71
CA GLY A 48 -9.11 -5.52 -3.26
C GLY A 48 -8.88 -6.22 -4.59
N SER A 49 -9.75 -7.16 -4.95
CA SER A 49 -9.71 -7.85 -6.24
C SER A 49 -10.11 -6.97 -7.44
N ASP A 50 -11.02 -6.02 -7.25
CA ASP A 50 -11.37 -5.00 -8.24
C ASP A 50 -11.88 -3.74 -7.53
N PHE A 51 -11.20 -2.60 -7.71
CA PHE A 51 -11.66 -1.31 -7.18
C PHE A 51 -11.29 -0.17 -8.12
N ARG A 52 -12.12 0.88 -8.08
CA ARG A 52 -11.80 2.18 -8.68
C ARG A 52 -11.80 3.22 -7.58
N ALA A 53 -10.66 3.87 -7.38
CA ALA A 53 -10.49 4.93 -6.40
C ALA A 53 -10.10 6.23 -7.10
N TYR A 54 -10.75 7.33 -6.71
CA TYR A 54 -10.35 8.68 -7.09
C TYR A 54 -9.84 9.37 -5.82
N VAL A 55 -8.52 9.60 -5.74
CA VAL A 55 -7.85 10.06 -4.52
C VAL A 55 -6.94 11.25 -4.79
N THR A 56 -7.00 12.25 -3.93
CA THR A 56 -6.01 13.34 -3.86
C THR A 56 -4.85 12.84 -3.01
N HIS A 57 -3.62 12.96 -3.52
CA HIS A 57 -2.42 12.46 -2.85
C HIS A 57 -1.26 13.45 -2.98
N GLU A 58 -0.31 13.36 -2.06
CA GLU A 58 0.94 14.12 -2.12
C GLU A 58 1.78 13.68 -3.33
N SER A 59 2.47 14.63 -3.96
CA SER A 59 3.37 14.33 -5.08
C SER A 59 4.46 13.31 -4.69
N LYS A 60 4.67 12.29 -5.53
CA LYS A 60 5.63 11.19 -5.34
C LYS A 60 5.30 10.17 -4.23
N ASN A 61 4.16 10.30 -3.55
CA ASN A 61 3.72 9.36 -2.50
C ASN A 61 2.47 8.58 -2.95
N PHE A 62 2.52 8.01 -4.15
CA PHE A 62 1.46 7.18 -4.73
C PHE A 62 2.06 5.94 -5.39
N ILE A 63 1.56 4.77 -5.02
CA ILE A 63 1.97 3.48 -5.55
C ILE A 63 0.72 2.63 -5.79
N PHE A 64 0.56 2.17 -7.03
CA PHE A 64 -0.51 1.27 -7.44
C PHE A 64 0.07 0.08 -8.19
N PHE A 65 -0.28 -1.13 -7.78
CA PHE A 65 0.18 -2.36 -8.41
C PHE A 65 -0.77 -3.53 -8.12
N TYR A 66 -0.53 -4.64 -8.83
CA TYR A 66 -1.19 -5.91 -8.57
C TYR A 66 -0.21 -6.92 -7.99
N GLN A 67 -0.63 -7.62 -6.92
CA GLN A 67 0.03 -8.81 -6.41
C GLN A 67 -0.86 -10.01 -6.75
N GLY A 68 -0.54 -10.69 -7.85
CA GLY A 68 -1.41 -11.73 -8.42
C GLY A 68 -2.74 -11.14 -8.91
N LYS A 69 -3.84 -11.52 -8.27
CA LYS A 69 -5.20 -11.02 -8.58
C LYS A 69 -5.65 -9.86 -7.69
N THR A 70 -4.85 -9.51 -6.68
CA THR A 70 -5.20 -8.48 -5.70
C THR A 70 -4.56 -7.16 -6.12
N ALA A 71 -5.39 -6.14 -6.33
CA ALA A 71 -4.93 -4.77 -6.53
C ALA A 71 -4.58 -4.14 -5.18
N ILE A 72 -3.51 -3.35 -5.16
CA ILE A 72 -3.05 -2.60 -3.99
C ILE A 72 -2.80 -1.17 -4.41
N CYS A 73 -3.46 -0.23 -3.71
CA CYS A 73 -3.24 1.20 -3.85
C CYS A 73 -2.76 1.75 -2.51
N LEU A 74 -1.54 2.27 -2.48
CA LEU A 74 -0.95 2.92 -1.31
C LEU A 74 -0.66 4.38 -1.67
N TYR A 75 -1.16 5.32 -0.89
CA TYR A 75 -0.95 6.73 -1.12
C TYR A 75 -0.91 7.51 0.19
N LYS A 76 -0.19 8.64 0.18
CA LYS A 76 -0.16 9.58 1.30
C LYS A 76 -1.05 10.78 1.01
N CYS A 77 -1.87 11.18 1.96
CA CYS A 77 -2.61 12.43 1.89
C CYS A 77 -2.72 13.07 3.28
N GLY A 78 -2.45 14.38 3.34
CA GLY A 78 -2.45 15.17 4.56
C GLY A 78 -1.65 16.43 4.38
#